data_AF-W9QMZ7-F1
#
_entry.id   AF-W9QMZ7-F1
#
_cell.length_a   1.000
_cell.length_b   1.000
_cell.length_c   1.000
_cell.angle_alpha   90.00
_cell.angle_beta   90.00
_cell.angle_gamma   90.00
#
_symmetry.space_group_name_H-M   'P 1'
#
loop_
_entity.id
_entity.type
_entity.pdbx_description
1 polymer ?
#
loop_
_entity_poly.entity_id
_entity_poly.type
_entity_poly.pdbx_seq_one_letter_code
_entity_poly.pdbx_strand_id
1 'polypeptide(L)'
;MDTLGALALATEPPNNDLMKRLPVGRKGNFISNVMWRNVLGQSLYQFLIIWYLQTRGKAAFQLSGPDSDLILNTLIFNSFVFCQVFNEISSREMEKVNVFKGILNNYVFVAVISCTVIFQIIIVEFLGTFASTHPLSLQQWIVSIFLGFLGMPVAAALKMIPVGSNIPRGK
;
A
#
# COMPACT_ATOMS: atom_id res chain seq x y z
N MET A 1 -8.97 -0.19 -7.27
CA MET A 1 -7.83 -0.90 -6.65
C MET A 1 -8.23 -1.40 -5.26
N ASP A 2 -8.78 -0.53 -4.42
CA ASP A 2 -9.01 -0.84 -3.00
C ASP A 2 -10.14 -1.84 -2.71
N THR A 3 -11.16 -1.94 -3.58
CA THR A 3 -12.27 -2.88 -3.38
C THR A 3 -11.84 -4.34 -3.43
N LEU A 4 -10.93 -4.69 -4.36
CA LEU A 4 -10.43 -6.05 -4.48
C LEU A 4 -9.48 -6.39 -3.32
N GLY A 5 -8.67 -5.44 -2.88
CA GLY A 5 -7.80 -5.63 -1.72
C GLY A 5 -8.56 -5.77 -0.41
N ALA A 6 -9.63 -4.98 -0.22
CA ALA A 6 -10.53 -5.14 0.93
C ALA A 6 -11.18 -6.53 0.95
N LEU A 7 -11.57 -7.05 -0.22
CA LEU A 7 -12.10 -8.42 -0.35
C LEU A 7 -11.03 -9.48 -0.04
N ALA A 8 -9.79 -9.29 -0.52
CA ALA A 8 -8.68 -10.19 -0.23
C ALA A 8 -8.38 -10.27 1.28
N LEU A 9 -8.36 -9.13 1.96
CA LEU A 9 -8.15 -9.05 3.41
C LEU A 9 -9.33 -9.62 4.21
N ALA A 10 -10.55 -9.55 3.68
CA ALA A 10 -11.73 -10.13 4.33
C ALA A 10 -11.82 -11.66 4.21
N THR A 11 -11.10 -12.26 3.26
CA THR A 11 -11.13 -13.71 2.96
C THR A 11 -9.98 -14.48 3.61
N GLU A 12 -9.18 -13.83 4.46
CA GLU A 12 -8.08 -14.46 5.18
C GLU A 12 -8.58 -15.56 6.15
N PRO A 13 -7.97 -16.75 6.17
CA PRO A 13 -8.35 -17.81 7.08
C PRO A 13 -8.08 -17.40 8.55
N PRO A 14 -8.89 -17.90 9.51
CA PRO A 14 -8.78 -17.48 10.90
C PRO A 14 -7.42 -17.82 11.50
N ASN A 15 -6.84 -16.85 12.22
CA ASN A 15 -5.53 -17.01 12.85
C ASN A 15 -5.68 -17.55 14.29
N ASN A 16 -4.90 -18.57 14.66
CA ASN A 16 -4.93 -19.17 16.00
C ASN A 16 -4.54 -18.18 17.12
N ASP A 17 -3.83 -17.10 16.79
CA ASP A 17 -3.53 -16.04 17.76
C ASP A 17 -4.75 -15.18 18.14
N LEU A 18 -5.86 -15.25 17.39
CA LEU A 18 -7.13 -14.61 17.76
C LEU A 18 -7.70 -15.21 19.05
N MET A 19 -7.51 -16.51 19.27
CA MET A 19 -7.99 -17.21 20.47
C MET A 19 -7.24 -16.83 21.75
N LYS A 20 -6.05 -16.20 21.63
CA LYS A 20 -5.25 -15.74 22.78
C LYS A 20 -5.61 -14.33 23.24
N ARG A 21 -6.45 -13.60 22.47
CA ARG A 21 -6.86 -12.23 22.81
C ARG A 21 -8.13 -12.24 23.65
N LEU A 22 -8.22 -11.30 24.59
CA LEU A 22 -9.45 -11.09 25.35
C LEU A 22 -10.60 -10.65 24.42
N PRO A 23 -11.85 -11.02 24.74
CA PRO A 23 -13.01 -10.64 23.94
C PRO A 23 -13.17 -9.12 23.91
N VAL A 24 -13.42 -8.58 22.71
CA VAL A 24 -13.69 -7.15 22.52
C VAL A 24 -15.07 -6.80 23.12
N GLY A 25 -15.11 -5.82 24.02
CA GLY A 25 -16.36 -5.37 24.65
C GLY A 25 -17.23 -4.55 23.68
N ARG A 26 -18.56 -4.56 23.88
CA ARG A 26 -19.55 -3.82 23.07
C ARG A 26 -19.31 -2.31 22.95
N LYS A 27 -18.46 -1.72 23.81
CA LYS A 27 -18.08 -0.29 23.82
C LYS A 27 -16.65 -0.02 23.34
N GLY A 28 -15.96 -1.01 22.76
CA GLY A 28 -14.61 -0.82 22.23
C GLY A 28 -14.60 0.05 20.98
N ASN A 29 -13.60 0.93 20.84
CA ASN A 29 -13.41 1.70 19.61
C ASN A 29 -13.12 0.75 18.44
N PHE A 30 -13.83 0.93 17.31
CA PHE A 30 -13.62 0.14 16.08
C PHE A 30 -12.21 0.31 15.51
N ILE A 31 -11.65 1.54 15.64
CA ILE A 31 -10.29 1.86 15.25
C ILE A 31 -9.42 1.92 16.51
N SER A 32 -8.50 0.96 16.64
CA SER A 32 -7.53 0.93 17.73
C SER A 32 -6.42 1.97 17.53
N ASN A 33 -5.75 2.37 18.62
CA ASN A 33 -4.58 3.27 18.53
C ASN A 33 -3.48 2.70 17.62
N VAL A 34 -3.36 1.37 17.56
CA VAL A 34 -2.42 0.66 16.68
C VAL A 34 -2.80 0.85 15.21
N MET A 35 -4.10 0.74 14.89
CA MET A 35 -4.62 0.96 13.55
C MET A 35 -4.46 2.43 13.13
N TRP A 36 -4.74 3.38 14.03
CA TRP A 36 -4.51 4.82 13.80
C TRP A 36 -3.06 5.15 13.48
N ARG A 37 -2.10 4.60 14.23
CA ARG A 37 -0.67 4.76 13.95
C ARG A 37 -0.31 4.25 12.55
N ASN A 38 -0.79 3.06 12.20
CA ASN A 38 -0.49 2.46 10.89
C ASN A 38 -1.11 3.28 9.74
N VAL A 39 -2.37 3.72 9.90
CA VAL A 39 -3.07 4.55 8.91
C VAL A 39 -2.39 5.91 8.73
N LEU A 40 -2.07 6.62 9.81
CA LEU A 40 -1.39 7.92 9.73
C LEU A 40 0.02 7.81 9.16
N GLY A 41 0.77 6.78 9.54
CA GLY A 41 2.13 6.60 9.06
C GLY A 41 2.18 6.25 7.57
N GLN A 42 1.28 5.37 7.09
CA GLN A 42 1.18 5.04 5.67
C GLN A 42 0.64 6.19 4.82
N SER A 43 -0.39 6.90 5.30
CA SER A 43 -0.93 8.05 4.56
C SER A 43 0.07 9.19 4.46
N LEU A 44 0.84 9.46 5.52
CA LEU A 44 1.91 10.45 5.50
C LEU A 44 3.02 10.05 4.52
N TYR A 45 3.43 8.77 4.52
CA TYR A 45 4.42 8.26 3.58
C TYR A 45 3.98 8.41 2.12
N GLN A 46 2.75 7.96 1.80
CA GLN A 46 2.19 8.09 0.45
C GLN A 46 2.07 9.55 0.04
N PHE A 47 1.62 10.43 0.93
CA PHE A 47 1.55 11.86 0.69
C PHE A 47 2.92 12.45 0.36
N LEU A 48 3.95 12.15 1.17
CA LEU A 48 5.30 12.67 0.96
C LEU A 48 5.90 12.21 -0.37
N ILE A 49 5.67 10.95 -0.78
CA ILE A 49 6.17 10.46 -2.07
C ILE A 49 5.47 11.12 -3.24
N ILE A 50 4.14 11.20 -3.22
CA ILE A 50 3.38 11.81 -4.31
C ILE A 50 3.76 13.29 -4.41
N TRP A 51 3.84 13.98 -3.27
CA TRP A 51 4.26 15.38 -3.24
C TRP A 51 5.70 15.56 -3.75
N TYR A 52 6.62 14.67 -3.38
CA TYR A 52 7.98 14.67 -3.90
C TYR A 52 8.01 14.43 -5.41
N LEU A 53 7.28 13.44 -5.93
CA LEU A 53 7.17 13.16 -7.35
C LEU A 53 6.52 14.34 -8.10
N GLN A 54 5.52 14.99 -7.53
CA GLN A 54 4.84 16.12 -8.18
C GLN A 54 5.70 17.37 -8.24
N THR A 55 6.52 17.63 -7.21
CA THR A 55 7.40 18.82 -7.14
C THR A 55 8.74 18.60 -7.84
N ARG A 56 9.35 17.42 -7.69
CA ARG A 56 10.71 17.11 -8.16
C ARG A 56 10.74 16.13 -9.32
N GLY A 57 9.63 15.47 -9.68
CA GLY A 57 9.63 14.44 -10.71
C GLY A 57 10.02 14.96 -12.10
N LYS A 58 9.61 16.18 -12.47
CA LYS A 58 10.06 16.80 -13.74
C LYS A 58 11.58 16.97 -13.80
N ALA A 59 12.19 17.40 -12.69
CA ALA A 59 13.62 17.59 -12.58
C ALA A 59 14.39 16.26 -12.46
N ALA A 60 13.85 15.29 -11.71
CA ALA A 60 14.48 13.99 -11.46
C ALA A 60 14.54 13.12 -12.73
N PHE A 61 13.53 13.22 -13.61
CA PHE A 61 13.47 12.47 -14.87
C PHE A 61 13.90 13.28 -16.09
N GLN A 62 14.41 14.51 -15.90
CA GLN A 62 14.89 15.41 -16.97
C GLN A 62 13.87 15.57 -18.12
N LEU A 63 12.58 15.61 -17.78
CA LEU A 63 11.51 15.69 -18.78
C LEU A 63 11.41 17.13 -19.28
N SER A 64 11.98 17.39 -20.46
CA SER A 64 11.91 18.66 -21.18
C SER A 64 11.15 18.46 -22.49
N GLY A 65 9.82 18.56 -22.44
CA GLY A 65 8.95 18.38 -23.62
C GLY A 65 7.45 18.59 -23.33
N PRO A 66 6.61 18.74 -24.36
CA PRO A 66 5.16 18.93 -24.22
C PRO A 66 4.44 17.75 -23.54
N ASP A 67 4.96 16.53 -23.67
CA ASP A 67 4.38 15.31 -23.07
C ASP A 67 4.86 15.03 -21.63
N SER A 68 5.64 15.94 -21.06
CA SER A 68 6.26 15.75 -19.73
C SER A 68 5.22 15.62 -18.62
N ASP A 69 4.11 16.35 -18.72
CA ASP A 69 3.03 16.30 -17.73
C ASP A 69 2.28 14.96 -17.78
N LEU A 70 2.10 14.40 -18.99
CA LEU A 70 1.46 13.10 -19.19
C LEU A 70 2.31 11.97 -18.61
N ILE A 71 3.63 12.00 -18.88
CA ILE A 71 4.59 11.03 -18.35
C ILE A 71 4.64 11.13 -16.82
N LEU A 72 4.67 12.35 -16.26
CA LEU A 72 4.70 12.56 -14.82
C LEU A 72 3.43 12.04 -14.14
N ASN A 73 2.25 12.35 -14.69
CA ASN A 73 0.98 11.86 -14.16
C ASN A 73 0.90 10.34 -14.21
N THR A 74 1.39 9.72 -15.29
CA THR A 74 1.44 8.26 -15.41
C THR A 74 2.39 7.65 -14.38
N LEU A 75 3.55 8.26 -14.17
CA LEU A 75 4.52 7.83 -13.16
C LEU A 75 3.94 7.95 -11.74
N ILE A 76 3.26 9.06 -11.43
CA ILE A 76 2.59 9.27 -10.14
C ILE A 76 1.51 8.20 -9.94
N PHE A 77 0.66 7.98 -10.94
CA PHE A 77 -0.37 6.95 -10.89
C PHE A 77 0.21 5.55 -10.69
N ASN A 78 1.24 5.19 -11.45
CA ASN A 78 1.91 3.89 -11.36
C ASN A 78 2.57 3.69 -9.98
N SER A 79 3.29 4.70 -9.48
CA SER A 79 3.89 4.67 -8.15
C SER A 79 2.84 4.57 -7.05
N PHE A 80 1.72 5.29 -7.18
CA PHE A 80 0.60 5.22 -6.24
C PHE A 80 0.01 3.82 -6.20
N VAL A 81 -0.22 3.19 -7.35
CA VAL A 81 -0.74 1.82 -7.42
C VAL A 81 0.18 0.83 -6.71
N PHE A 82 1.48 0.89 -6.97
CA PHE A 82 2.44 0.04 -6.27
C PHE A 82 2.48 0.31 -4.77
N CYS A 83 2.47 1.59 -4.35
CA CYS A 83 2.36 1.94 -2.94
C CYS A 83 1.12 1.32 -2.28
N GLN A 84 -0.01 1.23 -2.99
CA GLN A 84 -1.21 0.58 -2.43
C GLN A 84 -1.09 -0.94 -2.37
N VAL A 85 -0.51 -1.59 -3.38
CA VAL A 85 -0.22 -3.04 -3.33
C VAL A 85 0.67 -3.37 -2.13
N PHE A 86 1.73 -2.59 -1.89
CA PHE A 86 2.61 -2.80 -0.73
C PHE A 86 1.97 -2.40 0.61
N ASN A 87 1.06 -1.43 0.60
CA ASN A 87 0.26 -1.09 1.78
C ASN A 87 -0.74 -2.20 2.12
N GLU A 88 -1.35 -2.85 1.12
CA GLU A 88 -2.24 -4.00 1.30
C GLU A 88 -1.50 -5.20 1.92
N ILE A 89 -0.29 -5.47 1.44
CA ILE A 89 0.62 -6.42 2.09
C ILE A 89 0.84 -6.00 3.54
N SER A 90 1.23 -4.75 3.78
CA SER A 90 1.53 -4.24 5.12
C SER A 90 0.33 -4.22 6.07
N SER A 91 -0.89 -4.04 5.58
CA SER A 91 -2.10 -3.95 6.41
C SER A 91 -2.63 -5.30 6.85
N ARG A 92 -2.25 -6.38 6.15
CA ARG A 92 -2.57 -7.77 6.48
C ARG A 92 -2.28 -8.16 7.93
N GLU A 93 -1.15 -7.71 8.46
CA GLU A 93 -0.75 -7.98 9.85
C GLU A 93 -0.52 -6.66 10.59
N MET A 94 -1.51 -6.20 11.38
CA MET A 94 -1.46 -4.87 12.01
C MET A 94 -0.41 -4.72 13.13
N GLU A 95 -0.09 -5.81 13.83
CA GLU A 95 0.82 -5.81 14.99
C GLU A 95 2.15 -6.51 14.74
N LYS A 96 2.18 -7.53 13.88
CA LYS A 96 3.41 -8.27 13.60
C LYS A 96 4.22 -7.59 12.50
N VAL A 97 5.53 -7.52 12.72
CA VAL A 97 6.49 -7.03 11.71
C VAL A 97 6.68 -8.05 10.58
N ASN A 98 6.42 -9.34 10.83
CA ASN A 98 6.57 -10.42 9.85
C ASN A 98 5.37 -10.52 8.89
N VAL A 99 5.23 -9.52 8.03
CA VAL A 99 4.14 -9.42 7.04
C VAL A 99 4.22 -10.50 5.95
N PHE A 100 5.43 -10.96 5.64
CA PHE A 100 5.68 -11.99 4.61
C PHE A 100 5.29 -13.41 5.05
N LYS A 101 5.08 -13.65 6.34
CA LYS A 101 4.78 -15.00 6.83
C LYS A 101 3.37 -15.42 6.41
N GLY A 102 3.27 -16.51 5.64
CA GLY A 102 1.99 -17.07 5.20
C GLY A 102 1.30 -16.33 4.07
N ILE A 103 1.99 -15.41 3.36
CA ILE A 103 1.40 -14.64 2.25
C ILE A 103 1.04 -15.53 1.07
N LEU A 104 1.91 -16.50 0.77
CA LEU A 104 1.73 -17.49 -0.30
C LEU A 104 0.71 -18.58 0.05
N ASN A 105 0.26 -18.66 1.30
CA ASN A 105 -0.72 -19.65 1.72
C ASN A 105 -2.18 -19.17 1.49
N ASN A 106 -2.38 -17.87 1.27
CA ASN A 106 -3.68 -17.31 0.93
C ASN A 106 -3.77 -17.10 -0.60
N TYR A 107 -4.32 -18.09 -1.30
CA TYR A 107 -4.48 -18.03 -2.76
C TYR A 107 -5.32 -16.85 -3.23
N VAL A 108 -6.31 -16.40 -2.46
CA VAL A 108 -7.14 -15.24 -2.82
C VAL A 108 -6.32 -13.95 -2.80
N PHE A 109 -5.48 -13.79 -1.77
CA PHE A 109 -4.58 -12.65 -1.64
C PHE A 109 -3.55 -12.59 -2.77
N VAL A 110 -2.91 -13.72 -3.08
CA VAL A 110 -1.97 -13.82 -4.21
C VAL A 110 -2.69 -13.56 -5.55
N ALA A 111 -3.90 -14.10 -5.72
CA ALA A 111 -4.70 -13.87 -6.93
C ALA A 111 -5.02 -12.38 -7.11
N VAL A 112 -5.47 -11.68 -6.06
CA VAL A 112 -5.79 -10.25 -6.14
C VAL A 112 -4.55 -9.41 -6.46
N ILE A 113 -3.41 -9.65 -5.81
CA ILE A 113 -2.16 -8.94 -6.13
C ILE A 113 -1.70 -9.23 -7.56
N SER A 114 -1.74 -10.48 -7.99
CA SER A 114 -1.34 -10.81 -9.37
C SER A 114 -2.25 -10.12 -10.39
N CYS A 115 -3.56 -10.10 -10.12
CA CYS A 115 -4.57 -9.48 -10.94
C CYS A 115 -4.37 -7.95 -11.02
N THR A 116 -4.09 -7.29 -9.89
CA THR A 116 -3.83 -5.83 -9.87
C THR A 116 -2.56 -5.47 -10.63
N VAL A 117 -1.47 -6.25 -10.52
CA VAL A 117 -0.24 -6.01 -11.29
C VAL A 117 -0.48 -6.21 -12.79
N ILE A 118 -1.20 -7.25 -13.19
CA ILE A 118 -1.54 -7.50 -14.61
C ILE A 118 -2.37 -6.35 -15.17
N PHE A 119 -3.44 -5.96 -14.48
CA PHE A 119 -4.25 -4.83 -14.91
C PHE A 119 -3.45 -3.54 -14.95
N GLN A 120 -2.50 -3.33 -14.03
CA GLN A 120 -1.65 -2.15 -14.05
C GLN A 120 -0.77 -2.09 -15.30
N ILE A 121 -0.19 -3.21 -15.71
CA ILE A 121 0.58 -3.30 -16.97
C ILE A 121 -0.33 -2.99 -18.16
N ILE A 122 -1.54 -3.56 -18.19
CA ILE A 122 -2.50 -3.32 -19.28
C ILE A 122 -2.89 -1.84 -19.35
N ILE A 123 -3.18 -1.21 -18.21
CA ILE A 123 -3.59 0.20 -18.14
C ILE A 123 -2.48 1.13 -18.63
N VAL A 124 -1.24 0.85 -18.23
CA VAL A 124 -0.08 1.68 -18.54
C VAL A 124 0.38 1.52 -19.99
N GLU A 125 0.41 0.30 -20.51
CA GLU A 125 0.94 0.01 -21.86
C GLU A 125 -0.12 0.17 -22.95
N PHE A 126 -1.37 -0.26 -22.70
CA PHE A 126 -2.39 -0.39 -23.77
C PHE A 126 -3.53 0.63 -23.67
N LEU A 127 -3.71 1.28 -22.52
CA LEU A 127 -4.85 2.16 -22.25
C LEU A 127 -4.50 3.65 -22.32
N GLY A 128 -3.40 3.99 -22.98
CA GLY A 128 -2.85 5.35 -23.08
C GLY A 128 -3.84 6.44 -23.49
N THR A 129 -4.66 6.16 -24.51
CA THR A 129 -5.64 7.12 -25.05
C THR A 129 -6.89 7.28 -24.19
N PHE A 130 -7.29 6.24 -23.44
CA PHE A 130 -8.47 6.29 -22.56
C PHE A 130 -8.13 6.79 -21.16
N ALA A 131 -6.95 6.45 -20.65
CA ALA A 131 -6.49 6.80 -19.32
C ALA A 131 -5.59 8.05 -19.30
N SER A 132 -5.32 8.66 -20.46
CA SER A 132 -4.33 9.75 -20.61
C SER A 132 -2.99 9.34 -20.00
N THR A 133 -2.52 8.14 -20.36
CA THR A 133 -1.25 7.58 -19.88
C THR A 133 -0.23 7.47 -21.00
N HIS A 134 1.04 7.63 -20.68
CA HIS A 134 2.15 7.38 -21.60
C HIS A 134 2.84 6.06 -21.23
N PRO A 135 3.19 5.18 -22.19
CA PRO A 135 3.96 3.98 -21.89
C PRO A 135 5.25 4.36 -21.16
N LEU A 136 5.47 3.73 -20.00
CA LEU A 136 6.58 4.02 -19.10
C LEU A 136 7.82 3.22 -19.52
N SER A 137 8.99 3.83 -19.45
CA SER A 137 10.25 3.11 -19.63
C SER A 137 10.47 2.10 -18.51
N LEU A 138 11.22 1.03 -18.79
CA LEU A 138 11.63 0.02 -17.81
C LEU A 138 12.29 0.67 -16.57
N GLN A 139 13.08 1.73 -16.76
CA GLN A 139 13.68 2.48 -15.65
C GLN A 139 12.63 3.15 -14.76
N GLN A 140 11.57 3.72 -15.35
CA GLN A 140 10.49 4.38 -14.61
C GLN A 140 9.64 3.36 -13.85
N TRP A 141 9.41 2.18 -14.44
CA TRP A 141 8.80 1.04 -13.76
C TRP A 141 9.62 0.55 -12.56
N ILE A 142 10.94 0.43 -12.70
CA ILE A 142 11.80 0.03 -11.56
C ILE A 142 11.72 1.07 -10.45
N VAL A 143 11.75 2.37 -10.78
CA VAL A 143 11.66 3.43 -9.78
C VAL A 143 10.30 3.42 -9.07
N SER A 144 9.19 3.23 -9.78
CA SER A 144 7.86 3.19 -9.16
C SER A 144 7.69 1.97 -8.25
N ILE A 145 8.17 0.80 -8.67
CA ILE A 145 8.19 -0.41 -7.83
C ILE A 145 9.08 -0.18 -6.61
N PHE A 146 10.24 0.44 -6.78
CA PHE A 146 11.17 0.71 -5.69
C PHE A 146 10.58 1.69 -4.65
N LEU A 147 9.91 2.75 -5.09
CA LEU A 147 9.21 3.69 -4.21
C LEU A 147 8.08 3.00 -3.43
N GLY A 148 7.34 2.10 -4.08
CA GLY A 148 6.36 1.26 -3.40
C GLY A 148 7.01 0.35 -2.37
N PHE A 149 8.11 -0.33 -2.74
CA PHE A 149 8.82 -1.27 -1.89
C PHE A 149 9.36 -0.60 -0.62
N LEU A 150 9.89 0.63 -0.73
CA LEU A 150 10.32 1.44 0.42
C LEU A 150 9.21 1.69 1.45
N GLY A 151 7.94 1.58 1.06
CA GLY A 151 6.80 1.72 1.96
C GLY A 151 6.68 0.58 2.97
N MET A 152 7.16 -0.62 2.62
CA MET A 152 7.13 -1.78 3.52
C MET A 152 8.11 -1.66 4.70
N PRO A 153 9.41 -1.32 4.52
CA PRO A 153 10.31 -1.02 5.62
C PRO A 153 9.81 0.10 6.52
N VAL A 154 9.22 1.15 5.93
CA VAL A 154 8.62 2.26 6.70
C VAL A 154 7.43 1.75 7.51
N ALA A 155 6.56 0.92 6.93
CA ALA A 155 5.47 0.26 7.66
C ALA A 155 5.99 -0.58 8.83
N ALA A 156 7.03 -1.36 8.60
CA ALA A 156 7.66 -2.22 9.60
C ALA A 156 8.26 -1.39 10.75
N ALA A 157 8.96 -0.29 10.42
CA ALA A 157 9.51 0.64 11.41
C ALA A 157 8.41 1.32 12.24
N LEU A 158 7.33 1.77 11.60
CA LEU A 158 6.16 2.32 12.28
C LEU A 158 5.53 1.30 13.24
N LYS A 159 5.49 0.02 12.85
CA LYS A 159 4.96 -1.05 13.71
C LYS A 159 5.79 -1.28 14.98
N MET A 160 7.10 -1.03 14.93
CA MET A 160 8.00 -1.17 16.09
C MET A 160 7.80 -0.10 17.16
N ILE A 161 7.20 1.05 16.83
CA ILE A 161 6.98 2.13 17.79
C ILE A 161 5.82 1.75 18.74
N PRO A 162 6.05 1.45 20.02
CA PRO A 162 4.99 1.04 20.92
C PRO A 162 4.02 2.20 21.13
N VAL A 163 2.73 1.97 20.88
CA VAL A 163 1.68 2.95 21.18
C VAL A 163 0.94 2.48 22.41
N GLY A 164 0.74 3.40 23.35
CA GLY A 164 -0.04 3.16 24.56
C GLY A 164 -1.39 2.54 24.19
N SER A 165 -1.57 1.28 24.58
CA SER A 165 -2.84 0.60 24.44
C SER A 165 -3.81 1.24 25.43
N ASN A 166 -4.74 2.06 24.94
CA ASN A 166 -5.94 2.41 25.71
C ASN A 166 -6.84 1.16 25.78
N ILE A 167 -6.35 0.11 26.43
CA ILE A 167 -7.22 -0.95 26.93
C ILE A 167 -7.84 -0.32 28.17
N PRO A 168 -9.16 -0.03 28.20
CA PRO A 168 -9.80 0.31 29.45
C PRO A 168 -9.53 -0.87 30.39
N ARG A 169 -8.73 -0.62 31.43
CA ARG A 169 -8.57 -1.55 32.55
C ARG A 169 -9.98 -1.78 33.08
N GLY A 170 -10.55 -2.96 32.82
CA GLY A 170 -11.78 -3.37 33.45
C GLY A 170 -11.59 -3.28 34.96
N LYS A 171 -12.43 -2.47 35.59
CA LYS A 171 -12.90 -2.78 36.94
C LYS A 171 -13.97 -3.85 36.83
#